data_AF-A0A933MJ53-F1
#
_entry.id   AF-A0A933MJ53-F1
#
_cell.length_a   1.000
_cell.length_b   1.000
_cell.length_c   1.000
_cell.angle_alpha   90.00
_cell.angle_beta   90.00
_cell.angle_gamma   90.00
#
_symmetry.space_group_name_H-M   'P 1'
#
loop_
_entity.id
_entity.type
_entity.pdbx_description
1 polymer ?
#
loop_
_entity_poly.entity_id
_entity_poly.type
_entity_poly.pdbx_seq_one_letter_code
_entity_poly.pdbx_strand_id
1 'polypeptide(L)'
;MRKKIISILGSTGSIGKNTLRIVSRYPEKFKVAGLAAGSNIRALESQIRIFKPEVAAVSDEYAAKKLRKKNLPAEILSGVQGLMEVATLKRAATLVSAISGSTGLMPTFAAIKAGKDIALATKEILVMACEIIMAEASKRGVRIIPVDSEHSAV
;
A
#
# COMPACT_ATOMS: atom_id res chain seq x y z
N MET A 1 10.90 -18.50 -10.97
CA MET A 1 10.12 -17.26 -11.19
C MET A 1 10.65 -16.18 -10.26
N ARG A 2 10.74 -14.91 -10.71
CA ARG A 2 11.20 -13.80 -9.85
C ARG A 2 10.10 -13.43 -8.84
N LYS A 3 10.49 -13.26 -7.58
CA LYS A 3 9.59 -12.86 -6.47
C LYS A 3 8.94 -11.50 -6.77
N LYS A 4 7.62 -11.41 -6.67
CA LYS A 4 6.88 -10.13 -6.81
C LYS A 4 7.03 -9.32 -5.53
N ILE A 5 7.42 -8.05 -5.67
CA ILE A 5 7.63 -7.14 -4.55
C ILE A 5 6.50 -6.11 -4.55
N ILE A 6 5.80 -6.01 -3.43
CA ILE A 6 4.60 -5.19 -3.28
C ILE A 6 4.71 -4.20 -2.13
N SER A 7 4.03 -3.06 -2.26
CA SER A 7 3.72 -2.15 -1.17
C SER A 7 2.23 -2.19 -0.86
N ILE A 8 1.83 -1.95 0.39
CA ILE A 8 0.41 -2.03 0.81
C ILE A 8 0.02 -0.77 1.58
N LEU A 9 -0.93 -0.01 1.05
CA LEU A 9 -1.61 1.06 1.79
C LEU A 9 -2.86 0.49 2.47
N GLY A 10 -3.08 0.81 3.75
CA GLY A 10 -4.20 0.22 4.50
C GLY A 10 -3.93 -1.22 4.96
N SER A 11 -2.67 -1.55 5.25
CA SER A 11 -2.20 -2.88 5.66
C SER A 11 -2.93 -3.49 6.88
N THR A 12 -3.46 -2.64 7.76
CA THR A 12 -4.17 -3.06 8.97
C THR A 12 -5.68 -3.23 8.79
N GLY A 13 -6.21 -2.82 7.63
CA GLY A 13 -7.61 -3.03 7.24
C GLY A 13 -7.89 -4.48 6.83
N SER A 14 -9.14 -4.79 6.51
CA SER A 14 -9.55 -6.15 6.12
C SER A 14 -8.78 -6.66 4.89
N ILE A 15 -8.78 -5.88 3.81
CA ILE A 15 -8.06 -6.23 2.57
C ILE A 15 -6.55 -6.31 2.81
N GLY A 16 -5.96 -5.32 3.50
CA GLY A 16 -4.53 -5.35 3.82
C GLY A 16 -4.11 -6.60 4.61
N LYS A 17 -4.88 -6.99 5.62
CA LYS A 17 -4.65 -8.23 6.38
C LYS A 17 -4.81 -9.49 5.52
N ASN A 18 -5.80 -9.53 4.65
CA ASN A 18 -6.01 -10.65 3.73
C ASN A 18 -4.84 -10.78 2.73
N THR A 19 -4.38 -9.66 2.16
CA THR A 19 -3.19 -9.62 1.31
C THR A 19 -1.97 -10.16 2.07
N LEU A 20 -1.73 -9.69 3.29
CA LEU A 20 -0.61 -10.17 4.11
C LEU A 20 -0.72 -11.66 4.45
N ARG A 21 -1.93 -12.17 4.69
CA ARG A 21 -2.17 -13.62 4.88
C ARG A 21 -1.78 -14.43 3.65
N ILE A 22 -2.05 -13.93 2.45
CA ILE A 22 -1.62 -14.57 1.19
C ILE A 22 -0.10 -14.52 1.06
N VAL A 23 0.53 -13.36 1.34
CA VAL A 23 2.00 -13.23 1.33
C VAL A 23 2.64 -14.25 2.28
N SER A 24 2.12 -14.40 3.50
CA SER A 24 2.61 -15.38 4.48
C SER A 24 2.48 -16.83 4.01
N ARG A 25 1.46 -17.15 3.21
CA ARG A 25 1.27 -18.50 2.66
C ARG A 25 2.18 -18.80 1.46
N TYR A 26 2.65 -17.76 0.76
CA TYR A 26 3.50 -17.90 -0.43
C TYR A 26 4.75 -17.01 -0.35
N PRO A 27 5.61 -17.20 0.68
CA PRO A 27 6.78 -16.36 0.90
C PRO A 27 7.84 -16.50 -0.20
N GLU A 28 7.80 -17.54 -1.04
CA GLU A 28 8.64 -17.74 -2.21
C GLU A 28 8.19 -16.87 -3.41
N LYS A 29 6.90 -16.50 -3.46
CA LYS A 29 6.31 -15.72 -4.55
C LYS A 29 6.22 -14.23 -4.25
N PHE A 30 6.05 -13.83 -2.99
CA PHE A 30 5.78 -12.43 -2.62
C PHE A 30 6.71 -11.88 -1.54
N LYS A 31 7.14 -10.62 -1.70
CA LYS A 31 7.85 -9.84 -0.68
C LYS A 31 7.11 -8.52 -0.44
N VAL A 32 6.97 -8.12 0.82
CA VAL A 32 6.48 -6.78 1.18
C VAL A 32 7.69 -5.85 1.27
N ALA A 33 7.68 -4.76 0.51
CA ALA A 33 8.67 -3.68 0.61
C ALA A 33 8.17 -2.51 1.47
N GLY A 34 6.87 -2.23 1.45
CA GLY A 34 6.29 -1.10 2.18
C GLY A 34 4.94 -1.41 2.80
N LEU A 35 4.71 -0.90 4.01
CA LEU A 35 3.42 -0.98 4.71
C LEU A 35 2.95 0.39 5.13
N ALA A 36 1.68 0.72 4.94
CA ALA A 36 1.08 1.89 5.57
C ALA A 36 -0.21 1.57 6.31
N ALA A 37 -0.47 2.28 7.39
CA ALA A 37 -1.69 2.15 8.19
C ALA A 37 -2.22 3.52 8.63
N GLY A 38 -3.51 3.57 8.94
CA GLY A 38 -4.13 4.74 9.56
C GLY A 38 -3.88 4.77 11.07
N SER A 39 -4.82 4.21 11.84
CA SER A 39 -4.85 4.32 13.31
C SER A 39 -4.45 3.05 14.07
N ASN A 40 -4.43 1.87 13.43
CA ASN A 40 -4.16 0.61 14.13
C ASN A 40 -2.66 0.32 14.28
N ILE A 41 -2.01 1.08 15.14
CA ILE A 41 -0.55 1.07 15.34
C ILE A 41 -0.04 -0.27 15.87
N ARG A 42 -0.81 -0.93 16.75
CA ARG A 42 -0.43 -2.23 17.31
C ARG A 42 -0.39 -3.31 16.23
N ALA A 43 -1.35 -3.32 15.32
CA ALA A 43 -1.35 -4.26 14.20
C ALA A 43 -0.20 -3.96 13.25
N LEU A 44 0.04 -2.68 12.91
CA LEU A 44 1.14 -2.30 12.04
C LEU A 44 2.50 -2.72 12.63
N GLU A 45 2.72 -2.50 13.94
CA GLU A 45 3.94 -2.93 14.61
C GLU A 45 4.20 -4.44 14.44
N SER A 46 3.17 -5.25 14.70
CA SER A 46 3.25 -6.71 14.52
C SER A 46 3.60 -7.07 13.07
N GLN A 47 2.94 -6.42 12.10
CA GLN A 47 3.20 -6.64 10.68
C GLN A 47 4.64 -6.25 10.30
N ILE A 48 5.18 -5.14 10.82
CA ILE A 48 6.57 -4.73 10.57
C ILE A 48 7.55 -5.79 11.07
N ARG A 49 7.35 -6.33 12.27
CA ARG A 49 8.23 -7.37 12.84
C ARG A 49 8.22 -8.66 12.03
N ILE A 50 7.05 -9.05 11.51
CA ILE A 50 6.87 -10.28 10.72
C ILE A 50 7.42 -10.13 9.31
N PHE A 51 7.00 -9.07 8.60
CA PHE A 51 7.27 -8.93 7.16
C PHE A 51 8.56 -8.17 6.86
N LYS A 52 9.12 -7.45 7.84
CA LYS A 52 10.37 -6.68 7.74
C LYS A 52 10.43 -5.81 6.48
N PRO A 53 9.42 -4.93 6.26
CA PRO A 53 9.42 -4.02 5.12
C PRO A 53 10.60 -3.05 5.23
N GLU A 54 10.97 -2.43 4.11
CA GLU A 54 12.00 -1.39 4.10
C GLU A 54 11.48 -0.11 4.75
N VAL A 55 10.23 0.24 4.45
CA VAL A 55 9.58 1.45 4.95
C VAL A 55 8.19 1.11 5.50
N ALA A 56 7.81 1.74 6.61
CA ALA A 56 6.45 1.74 7.09
C ALA A 56 5.96 3.16 7.39
N ALA A 57 4.71 3.47 7.04
CA ALA A 57 4.13 4.79 7.26
C ALA A 57 2.84 4.75 8.08
N VAL A 58 2.62 5.79 8.87
CA VAL A 58 1.33 6.02 9.55
C VAL A 58 0.83 7.43 9.30
N SER A 59 -0.49 7.60 9.19
CA SER A 59 -1.05 8.93 8.91
C SER A 59 -0.76 9.94 10.02
N ASP A 60 -0.69 9.50 11.27
CA ASP A 60 -0.50 10.34 12.45
C ASP A 60 0.99 10.46 12.86
N GLU A 61 1.50 11.69 12.99
CA GLU A 61 2.88 11.97 13.38
C GLU A 61 3.19 11.49 14.80
N TYR A 62 2.24 11.62 15.72
CA TYR A 62 2.46 11.24 17.12
C TYR A 62 2.60 9.71 17.26
N ALA A 63 1.78 8.95 16.53
CA ALA A 63 1.91 7.51 16.39
C ALA A 63 3.23 7.09 15.74
N ALA A 64 3.69 7.79 14.69
CA ALA A 64 4.98 7.52 14.06
C ALA A 64 6.13 7.71 15.06
N LYS A 65 6.12 8.80 15.83
CA LYS A 65 7.11 9.04 16.89
C LYS A 65 7.15 7.92 17.92
N LYS A 66 5.99 7.37 18.30
CA LYS A 66 5.93 6.20 19.20
C LYS A 66 6.53 4.95 18.56
N LEU A 67 6.26 4.69 17.28
CA LEU A 67 6.81 3.54 16.56
C LEU A 67 8.33 3.65 16.37
N ARG A 68 8.86 4.83 16.06
CA ARG A 68 10.32 5.08 15.92
C ARG A 68 11.11 4.68 17.17
N LYS A 69 10.51 4.78 18.37
CA LYS A 69 11.14 4.38 19.63
C LYS A 69 11.22 2.86 19.85
N LYS A 70 10.52 2.04 19.05
CA LYS A 70 10.33 0.60 19.30
C LYS A 70 11.37 -0.33 18.64
N ASN A 71 12.48 0.23 18.15
CA ASN A 71 13.56 -0.48 17.44
C ASN A 71 13.02 -1.50 16.43
N LEU A 72 12.25 -0.99 15.46
CA LEU A 72 11.59 -1.81 14.44
C LEU A 72 12.50 -1.97 13.20
N PRO A 73 12.45 -3.13 12.50
CA PRO A 73 13.26 -3.38 11.30
C PRO A 73 12.65 -2.72 10.05
N ALA A 74 12.34 -1.42 10.13
CA ALA A 74 11.82 -0.62 9.02
C ALA A 74 12.05 0.87 9.31
N GLU A 75 12.23 1.67 8.26
CA GLU A 75 12.18 3.12 8.37
C GLU A 75 10.73 3.56 8.61
N ILE A 76 10.49 4.35 9.67
CA ILE A 76 9.14 4.78 10.04
C ILE A 76 8.89 6.22 9.57
N LEU A 77 7.95 6.37 8.63
CA LEU A 77 7.50 7.63 8.08
C LEU A 77 6.10 8.01 8.58
N SER A 78 5.70 9.25 8.30
CA SER A 78 4.45 9.83 8.78
C SER A 78 3.74 10.69 7.74
N GLY A 79 2.44 10.84 7.92
CA GLY A 79 1.60 11.73 7.13
C GLY A 79 1.46 11.30 5.66
N VAL A 80 0.92 12.20 4.86
CA VAL A 80 0.69 11.97 3.42
C VAL A 80 2.00 11.74 2.67
N GLN A 81 3.09 12.42 3.06
CA GLN A 81 4.41 12.19 2.47
C GLN A 81 4.92 10.77 2.73
N GLY A 82 4.80 10.26 3.96
CA GLY A 82 5.16 8.86 4.26
C GLY A 82 4.31 7.84 3.49
N LEU A 83 3.00 8.10 3.35
CA LEU A 83 2.11 7.28 2.54
C LEU A 83 2.53 7.27 1.06
N MET A 84 2.89 8.43 0.50
CA MET A 84 3.39 8.54 -0.86
C MET A 84 4.72 7.80 -1.03
N GLU A 85 5.65 7.90 -0.09
CA GLU A 85 6.93 7.18 -0.16
C GLU A 85 6.74 5.66 -0.18
N VAL A 86 5.88 5.13 0.70
CA VAL A 86 5.49 3.71 0.67
C VAL A 86 4.89 3.32 -0.69
N ALA A 87 4.06 4.19 -1.25
CA ALA A 87 3.40 3.98 -2.53
C ALA A 87 4.38 4.03 -3.72
N THR A 88 5.45 4.82 -3.65
CA THR A 88 6.40 5.04 -4.75
C THR A 88 7.70 4.24 -4.63
N LEU A 89 7.90 3.51 -3.52
CA LEU A 89 9.08 2.65 -3.26
C LEU A 89 9.61 1.93 -4.51
N LYS A 90 10.84 2.27 -4.93
CA LYS A 90 11.44 1.79 -6.20
C LYS A 90 11.46 0.27 -6.35
N ARG A 91 11.62 -0.47 -5.24
CA ARG A 91 11.69 -1.94 -5.28
C ARG A 91 10.32 -2.60 -5.44
N ALA A 92 9.22 -1.92 -5.12
CA ALA A 92 7.87 -2.43 -5.30
C ALA A 92 7.38 -2.12 -6.73
N ALA A 93 7.02 -3.16 -7.47
CA ALA A 93 6.43 -3.01 -8.81
C ALA A 93 4.91 -2.82 -8.76
N THR A 94 4.28 -3.25 -7.67
CA THR A 94 2.83 -3.20 -7.48
C THR A 94 2.48 -2.56 -6.15
N LEU A 95 1.50 -1.66 -6.16
CA LEU A 95 0.85 -1.10 -4.99
C LEU A 95 -0.48 -1.80 -4.77
N VAL A 96 -0.71 -2.34 -3.58
CA VAL A 96 -2.05 -2.71 -3.11
C VAL A 96 -2.64 -1.51 -2.40
N SER A 97 -3.59 -0.83 -3.05
CA SER A 97 -4.29 0.31 -2.49
C SER A 97 -5.56 -0.18 -1.78
N ALA A 98 -5.45 -0.39 -0.47
CA ALA A 98 -6.50 -0.89 0.42
C ALA A 98 -6.88 0.12 1.52
N ILE A 99 -6.60 1.40 1.27
CA ILE A 99 -6.98 2.51 2.12
C ILE A 99 -8.30 3.11 1.62
N SER A 100 -9.23 3.35 2.55
CA SER A 100 -10.55 3.91 2.26
C SER A 100 -10.51 5.44 2.23
N GLY A 101 -11.48 6.03 1.51
CA GLY A 101 -11.65 7.47 1.44
C GLY A 101 -10.55 8.23 0.70
N SER A 102 -10.57 9.56 0.85
CA SER A 102 -9.73 10.50 0.09
C SER A 102 -8.23 10.39 0.39
N THR A 103 -7.84 9.85 1.56
CA THR A 103 -6.44 9.69 1.96
C THR A 103 -5.65 8.79 1.01
N GLY A 104 -6.33 7.87 0.31
CA GLY A 104 -5.71 6.99 -0.68
C GLY A 104 -5.43 7.63 -2.04
N LEU A 105 -6.08 8.75 -2.36
CA LEU A 105 -6.05 9.32 -3.70
C LEU A 105 -4.64 9.77 -4.09
N MET A 106 -4.03 10.65 -3.30
CA MET A 106 -2.71 11.20 -3.59
C MET A 106 -1.61 10.12 -3.64
N PRO A 107 -1.50 9.20 -2.66
CA PRO A 107 -0.54 8.08 -2.73
C PRO A 107 -0.77 7.15 -3.93
N THR A 108 -2.03 6.84 -4.27
CA THR A 108 -2.34 5.96 -5.40
C THR A 108 -1.96 6.63 -6.72
N PHE A 109 -2.31 7.91 -6.89
CA PHE A 109 -1.93 8.68 -8.06
C PHE A 109 -0.40 8.83 -8.19
N ALA A 110 0.30 9.02 -7.07
CA ALA A 110 1.76 9.05 -7.05
C ALA A 110 2.38 7.72 -7.50
N ALA A 111 1.80 6.58 -7.09
CA ALA A 111 2.26 5.26 -7.53
C ALA A 111 2.04 5.03 -9.04
N ILE A 112 0.88 5.47 -9.57
CA ILE A 112 0.63 5.46 -11.01
C ILE A 112 1.69 6.32 -11.71
N LYS A 113 1.96 7.51 -11.19
CA LYS A 113 3.02 8.39 -11.69
C LYS A 113 4.40 7.74 -11.66
N ALA A 114 4.67 6.91 -10.68
CA ALA A 114 5.90 6.13 -10.56
C ALA A 114 5.93 4.87 -11.45
N GLY A 115 4.91 4.63 -12.29
CA GLY A 115 4.85 3.50 -13.21
C GLY A 115 4.53 2.16 -12.53
N LYS A 116 3.85 2.18 -11.38
CA LYS A 116 3.50 0.96 -10.64
C LYS A 116 2.11 0.47 -10.98
N ASP A 117 1.98 -0.84 -11.12
CA ASP A 117 0.66 -1.47 -11.18
C ASP A 117 -0.10 -1.24 -9.88
N ILE A 118 -1.39 -0.99 -9.98
CA ILE A 118 -2.27 -0.72 -8.85
C ILE A 118 -3.26 -1.86 -8.71
N ALA A 119 -3.16 -2.61 -7.62
CA ALA A 119 -4.23 -3.49 -7.15
C ALA A 119 -5.17 -2.65 -6.27
N LEU A 120 -6.27 -2.19 -6.88
CA LEU A 120 -7.19 -1.21 -6.30
C LEU A 120 -8.35 -1.92 -5.60
N ALA A 121 -8.42 -1.78 -4.28
CA ALA A 121 -9.44 -2.45 -3.46
C ALA A 121 -10.57 -1.53 -2.99
N THR A 122 -10.51 -0.23 -3.32
CA THR A 122 -11.51 0.76 -2.91
C THR A 122 -12.05 1.49 -4.13
N LYS A 123 -13.38 1.60 -4.22
CA LYS A 123 -14.07 2.25 -5.34
C LYS A 123 -14.07 3.76 -5.24
N GLU A 124 -13.91 4.29 -4.03
CA GLU A 124 -13.97 5.72 -3.73
C GLU A 124 -12.94 6.52 -4.54
N ILE A 125 -11.76 5.96 -4.80
CA ILE A 125 -10.72 6.62 -5.60
C ILE A 125 -11.20 6.83 -7.05
N LEU A 126 -11.87 5.84 -7.64
CA LEU A 126 -12.43 5.97 -8.98
C LEU A 126 -13.65 6.89 -8.97
N VAL A 127 -14.53 6.80 -7.96
CA VAL A 127 -15.68 7.72 -7.85
C VAL A 127 -15.21 9.18 -7.77
N MET A 128 -14.11 9.45 -7.07
CA MET A 128 -13.58 10.81 -6.91
C MET A 128 -12.82 11.34 -8.14
N ALA A 129 -12.10 10.48 -8.86
CA ALA A 129 -11.11 10.92 -9.84
C ALA A 129 -10.86 9.92 -10.99
N CYS A 130 -11.88 9.15 -11.41
CA CYS A 130 -11.74 8.08 -12.42
C CYS A 130 -11.00 8.57 -13.67
N GLU A 131 -11.48 9.64 -14.31
CA GLU A 131 -10.93 10.11 -15.58
C GLU A 131 -9.44 10.45 -15.48
N ILE A 132 -9.05 11.17 -14.42
CA ILE A 132 -7.65 11.57 -14.19
C ILE A 132 -6.78 10.34 -13.89
N ILE A 133 -7.27 9.41 -13.08
CA ILE A 133 -6.56 8.19 -12.69
C ILE A 133 -6.35 7.28 -13.90
N MET A 134 -7.40 7.05 -14.69
CA MET A 134 -7.37 6.19 -15.88
C MET A 134 -6.53 6.81 -17.00
N ALA A 135 -6.62 8.13 -17.22
CA ALA A 135 -5.80 8.83 -18.20
C ALA A 135 -4.30 8.73 -17.87
N GLU A 136 -3.93 8.96 -16.61
CA GLU A 136 -2.52 8.86 -16.20
C GLU A 136 -2.01 7.42 -16.23
N ALA A 137 -2.86 6.44 -15.86
CA ALA A 137 -2.50 5.03 -15.94
C ALA A 137 -2.26 4.59 -17.40
N SER A 138 -3.16 4.97 -18.31
CA SER A 138 -3.02 4.73 -19.76
C SER A 138 -1.74 5.36 -20.31
N LYS A 139 -1.50 6.64 -19.99
CA LYS A 139 -0.29 7.38 -20.39
C LYS A 139 1.01 6.69 -19.96
N ARG A 140 1.00 5.95 -18.85
CA ARG A 140 2.19 5.29 -18.29
C ARG A 140 2.24 3.79 -18.54
N GLY A 141 1.25 3.21 -19.21
CA GLY A 141 1.13 1.76 -19.37
C GLY A 141 0.98 1.02 -18.04
N VAL A 142 0.43 1.68 -17.02
CA VAL A 142 0.18 1.10 -15.69
C VAL A 142 -1.13 0.34 -15.71
N ARG A 143 -1.15 -0.86 -15.13
CA ARG A 143 -2.40 -1.61 -14.96
C ARG A 143 -3.10 -1.20 -13.67
N ILE A 144 -4.41 -0.98 -13.76
CA ILE A 144 -5.30 -0.88 -12.61
C ILE A 144 -6.09 -2.19 -12.55
N ILE A 145 -5.86 -2.96 -11.49
CA ILE A 145 -6.44 -4.28 -11.26
C ILE A 145 -7.49 -4.12 -10.15
N PRO A 146 -8.78 -4.30 -10.44
CA PRO A 146 -9.81 -4.27 -9.40
C PRO A 146 -9.64 -5.48 -8.47
N VAL A 147 -9.68 -5.23 -7.16
CA VAL A 147 -9.61 -6.27 -6.09
C VAL A 147 -10.92 -6.34 -5.32
N ASP A 148 -11.82 -5.37 -5.50
CA ASP A 148 -13.13 -5.40 -4.87
C ASP A 148 -13.96 -6.56 -5.44
N SER A 149 -14.69 -7.22 -4.55
CA SER A 149 -15.45 -8.44 -4.81
C SER A 149 -16.55 -8.28 -5.85
N GLU A 150 -17.08 -7.06 -6.02
CA GLU A 150 -18.10 -6.76 -7.03
C GLU A 150 -17.54 -6.74 -8.46
N HIS A 151 -16.24 -6.43 -8.64
CA HIS A 151 -15.61 -6.24 -9.96
C HIS A 151 -14.59 -7.33 -10.30
N SER A 152 -14.15 -8.12 -9.32
CA SER A 152 -13.18 -9.22 -9.54
C SER A 152 -13.81 -10.46 -10.19
N ALA A 153 -15.13 -10.45 -10.43
CA ALA A 153 -15.88 -11.54 -11.03
C ALA A 153 -16.21 -11.33 -12.52
N VAL A 154 -15.68 -10.29 -13.17
CA VAL A 154 -15.99 -9.94 -14.57
C VAL A 154 -14.72 -9.92 -15.42
#